data_AF-A0A9W3B2S1-F1
#
_entry.id   AF-A0A9W3B2S1-F1
#
_cell.length_a   1.000
_cell.length_b   1.000
_cell.length_c   1.000
_cell.angle_alpha   90.00
_cell.angle_beta   90.00
_cell.angle_gamma   90.00
#
_symmetry.space_group_name_H-M   'P 1'
#
loop_
_entity.id
_entity.type
_entity.pdbx_description
1 polymer ?
#
loop_
_entity_poly.entity_id
_entity_poly.type
_entity_poly.pdbx_seq_one_letter_code
_entity_poly.pdbx_strand_id
1 'polypeptide(L)'
;MSQMTSGMSSHKNIFSTEQSNDLSLLIGDHETQESEGGEADLHKYIVGCKKNPGHKQFIPVDKFTLKHLPEGLQDNDLYECIKLSADLTVRVAVEMISPNRPKFWPKTIQPYPFYNVSNTKPLRTGSGRVCYVKKYQNEVRQDLKCWCRKCLHSDSPSNEWWEFYVTTATHVVFDDIEARHTTLRLFYDRNDSPVLIVDKVSVDYVNIEYDSFRLKCVTCDKTLGNKLMDIRKHYQNVLKKVFEKDFFSRPKQKLNFIVSHPHGCSKQTIPALIPPECDK
;
A
#
# COMPACT_ATOMS: atom_id res chain seq x y z
N MET A 1 -72.58 -8.81 -15.11
CA MET A 1 -72.48 -7.38 -14.76
C MET A 1 -71.57 -7.26 -13.55
N SER A 2 -70.61 -6.36 -13.67
CA SER A 2 -69.54 -5.95 -12.74
C SER A 2 -69.93 -5.91 -11.25
N GLN A 3 -69.02 -6.32 -10.35
CA GLN A 3 -68.28 -5.36 -9.52
C GLN A 3 -67.14 -6.00 -8.73
N MET A 4 -65.99 -5.31 -8.78
CA MET A 4 -64.80 -5.48 -7.97
C MET A 4 -65.08 -5.02 -6.53
N THR A 5 -64.54 -5.73 -5.54
CA THR A 5 -64.05 -5.11 -4.29
C THR A 5 -62.78 -5.82 -3.83
N SER A 6 -61.72 -5.03 -3.73
CA SER A 6 -60.39 -5.36 -3.24
C SER A 6 -60.37 -5.46 -1.72
N GLY A 7 -59.97 -6.61 -1.18
CA GLY A 7 -59.67 -6.80 0.23
C GLY A 7 -58.19 -6.62 0.52
N MET A 8 -57.83 -5.62 1.32
CA MET A 8 -56.53 -5.52 1.99
C MET A 8 -56.51 -6.50 3.17
N SER A 9 -55.51 -7.38 3.23
CA SER A 9 -55.13 -8.04 4.49
C SER A 9 -53.64 -8.32 4.53
N SER A 10 -53.06 -7.83 5.62
CA SER A 10 -51.81 -8.17 6.30
C SER A 10 -50.88 -9.23 5.68
N HIS A 11 -49.69 -8.79 5.29
CA HIS A 11 -48.49 -9.62 5.37
C HIS A 11 -47.52 -8.98 6.36
N LYS A 12 -47.45 -9.60 7.54
CA LYS A 12 -46.39 -9.41 8.52
C LYS A 12 -45.08 -9.85 7.88
N ASN A 13 -44.15 -8.92 7.72
CA ASN A 13 -42.77 -9.23 7.36
C ASN A 13 -42.10 -9.93 8.54
N ILE A 14 -41.97 -11.25 8.42
CA ILE A 14 -41.02 -12.06 9.17
C ILE A 14 -39.86 -12.32 8.21
N PHE A 15 -38.80 -11.52 8.32
CA PHE A 15 -37.48 -11.93 7.84
C PHE A 15 -36.49 -11.57 8.95
N SER A 16 -36.35 -12.54 9.85
CA SER A 16 -35.27 -12.62 10.81
C SER A 16 -33.99 -13.05 10.09
N THR A 17 -32.97 -12.21 10.28
CA THR A 17 -31.59 -12.56 10.69
C THR A 17 -30.67 -13.34 9.75
N GLU A 18 -29.41 -12.87 9.79
CA GLU A 18 -28.16 -13.56 9.42
C GLU A 18 -27.60 -13.34 8.01
N GLN A 19 -27.24 -12.09 7.71
CA GLN A 19 -26.11 -11.76 6.81
C GLN A 19 -25.39 -10.50 7.32
N SER A 20 -24.77 -10.58 8.49
CA SER A 20 -23.93 -9.48 9.00
C SER A 20 -22.93 -10.01 10.03
N ASN A 21 -21.90 -10.74 9.62
CA ASN A 21 -20.82 -11.08 10.56
C ASN A 21 -19.45 -11.41 9.93
N ASP A 22 -19.18 -11.03 8.69
CA ASP A 22 -17.85 -11.30 8.08
C ASP A 22 -17.02 -10.05 7.75
N LEU A 23 -17.62 -8.85 7.71
CA LEU A 23 -16.85 -7.60 7.60
C LEU A 23 -16.20 -7.17 8.92
N SER A 24 -16.70 -7.65 10.06
CA SER A 24 -16.21 -7.27 11.40
C SER A 24 -14.89 -7.96 11.78
N LEU A 25 -14.54 -9.06 11.11
CA LEU A 25 -13.34 -9.86 11.41
C LEU A 25 -12.03 -9.28 10.85
N LEU A 26 -12.10 -8.37 9.87
CA LEU A 26 -10.91 -7.72 9.28
C LEU A 26 -10.61 -6.33 9.84
N ILE A 27 -11.55 -5.73 10.58
CA ILE A 27 -11.38 -4.39 11.15
C ILE A 27 -10.64 -4.52 12.48
N GLY A 28 -9.35 -4.23 12.49
CA GLY A 28 -8.52 -4.24 13.71
C GLY A 28 -7.11 -4.76 13.50
N ASP A 29 -6.90 -5.64 12.52
CA ASP A 29 -5.57 -6.06 12.09
C ASP A 29 -4.96 -4.99 11.20
N HIS A 30 -3.89 -4.36 11.69
CA HIS A 30 -3.19 -3.30 10.97
C HIS A 30 -1.69 -3.60 10.94
N GLU A 31 -1.07 -3.42 9.77
CA GLU A 31 0.36 -3.66 9.57
C GLU A 31 1.13 -2.35 9.72
N THR A 32 1.27 -1.90 10.96
CA THR A 32 2.26 -0.86 11.33
C THR A 32 3.20 -1.39 12.38
N GLN A 33 4.47 -1.01 12.26
CA GLN A 33 5.48 -1.28 13.29
C GLN A 33 5.89 0.01 13.97
N GLU A 34 5.72 0.06 15.29
CA GLU A 34 6.23 1.12 16.17
C GLU A 34 7.66 0.78 16.60
N SER A 35 8.54 1.77 16.66
CA SER A 35 9.89 1.62 17.21
C SER A 35 10.28 2.85 18.04
N GLU A 36 10.54 2.63 19.32
CA GLU A 36 11.05 3.66 20.25
C GLU A 36 12.53 3.97 20.00
N GLY A 37 13.31 2.97 19.56
CA GLY A 37 14.73 3.12 19.21
C GLY A 37 15.00 3.49 17.74
N GLY A 38 13.95 3.87 16.99
CA GLY A 38 14.07 4.21 15.57
C GLY A 38 14.43 3.01 14.69
N GLU A 39 15.13 3.25 13.57
CA GLU A 39 15.42 2.20 12.59
C GLU A 39 16.33 1.08 13.11
N ALA A 40 17.27 1.39 14.02
CA ALA A 40 18.23 0.43 14.56
C ALA A 40 17.57 -0.74 15.32
N ASP A 41 16.39 -0.48 15.89
CA ASP A 41 15.67 -1.43 16.72
C ASP A 41 14.66 -2.30 15.95
N LEU A 42 14.43 -2.01 14.66
CA LEU A 42 13.45 -2.74 13.83
C LEU A 42 13.73 -4.25 13.76
N HIS A 43 15.01 -4.64 13.78
CA HIS A 43 15.41 -6.06 13.76
C HIS A 43 14.97 -6.82 15.02
N LYS A 44 14.87 -6.15 16.19
CA LYS A 44 14.40 -6.79 17.43
C LYS A 44 12.95 -7.24 17.30
N TYR A 45 12.13 -6.46 16.60
CA TYR A 45 10.72 -6.76 16.39
C TYR A 45 10.49 -7.93 15.42
N ILE A 46 11.39 -8.15 14.46
CA ILE A 46 11.36 -9.37 13.63
C ILE A 46 11.57 -10.62 14.50
N VAL A 47 12.61 -10.60 15.35
CA VAL A 47 12.97 -11.75 16.19
C VAL A 47 11.87 -12.06 17.20
N GLY A 48 11.25 -11.02 17.79
CA GLY A 48 10.18 -11.16 18.78
C GLY A 48 8.76 -11.27 18.20
N CYS A 49 8.59 -11.31 16.88
CA CYS A 49 7.26 -11.27 16.27
C CYS A 49 6.47 -12.55 16.60
N LYS A 50 5.36 -12.40 17.34
CA LYS A 50 4.50 -13.55 17.71
C LYS A 50 3.74 -14.14 16.52
N LYS A 51 3.63 -13.40 15.42
CA LYS A 51 3.12 -13.92 14.14
C LYS A 51 4.18 -14.78 13.41
N ASN A 52 5.43 -14.80 13.89
CA ASN A 52 6.59 -15.47 13.30
C ASN A 52 6.79 -16.97 13.65
N PRO A 53 5.74 -17.76 13.91
CA PRO A 53 5.76 -19.14 13.43
C PRO A 53 4.95 -19.33 12.14
N GLY A 54 3.97 -18.46 11.84
CA GLY A 54 3.12 -18.51 10.63
C GLY A 54 3.69 -17.78 9.41
N HIS A 55 4.72 -16.94 9.60
CA HIS A 55 5.34 -16.12 8.55
C HIS A 55 6.65 -16.70 7.99
N LYS A 56 6.92 -18.01 8.14
CA LYS A 56 8.15 -18.65 7.63
C LYS A 56 8.29 -18.64 6.11
N GLN A 57 7.24 -18.26 5.39
CA GLN A 57 7.18 -18.27 3.92
C GLN A 57 7.56 -16.94 3.27
N PHE A 58 7.94 -15.92 4.06
CA PHE A 58 8.46 -14.68 3.47
C PHE A 58 9.86 -14.92 2.89
N ILE A 59 10.01 -14.47 1.65
CA ILE A 59 11.22 -14.61 0.86
C ILE A 59 11.80 -13.22 0.64
N PRO A 60 13.07 -12.97 0.98
CA PRO A 60 13.74 -11.72 0.63
C PRO A 60 13.66 -11.48 -0.88
N VAL A 61 13.28 -10.26 -1.30
CA VAL A 61 13.00 -9.97 -2.72
C VAL A 61 14.23 -10.21 -3.62
N ASP A 62 15.43 -10.00 -3.08
CA ASP A 62 16.70 -10.28 -3.77
C ASP A 62 16.95 -11.79 -3.97
N LYS A 63 16.35 -12.63 -3.13
CA LYS A 63 16.41 -14.10 -3.22
C LYS A 63 15.21 -14.71 -3.95
N PHE A 64 14.18 -13.92 -4.28
CA PHE A 64 13.00 -14.42 -4.99
C PHE A 64 13.35 -14.85 -6.42
N THR A 65 12.89 -16.03 -6.81
CA THR A 65 13.20 -16.70 -8.08
C THR A 65 11.94 -17.37 -8.60
N LEU A 66 11.91 -17.71 -9.89
CA LEU A 66 10.79 -18.40 -10.51
C LEU A 66 10.36 -19.68 -9.76
N LYS A 67 11.33 -20.43 -9.21
CA LYS A 67 11.10 -21.69 -8.47
C LYS A 67 10.35 -21.51 -7.15
N HIS A 68 10.28 -20.27 -6.64
CA HIS A 68 9.48 -19.96 -5.46
C HIS A 68 7.99 -19.82 -5.78
N LEU A 69 7.61 -19.79 -7.06
CA LEU A 69 6.21 -19.90 -7.46
C LEU A 69 5.76 -21.37 -7.42
N PRO A 70 4.48 -21.64 -7.10
CA PRO A 70 3.90 -22.96 -7.23
C PRO A 70 4.13 -23.53 -8.63
N GLU A 71 4.37 -24.84 -8.75
CA GLU A 71 4.83 -25.49 -9.98
C GLU A 71 3.96 -25.14 -11.22
N GLY A 72 2.63 -25.18 -11.10
CA GLY A 72 1.71 -24.81 -12.17
C GLY A 72 1.63 -23.31 -12.50
N LEU A 73 2.29 -22.47 -11.70
CA LEU A 73 2.32 -21.02 -11.82
C LEU A 73 3.73 -20.48 -12.07
N GLN A 74 4.72 -21.32 -12.36
CA GLN A 74 6.09 -20.90 -12.72
C GLN A 74 6.12 -20.27 -14.12
N ASP A 75 5.49 -19.11 -14.27
CA ASP A 75 5.42 -18.31 -15.48
C ASP A 75 6.34 -17.09 -15.40
N ASN A 76 7.06 -16.80 -16.49
CA ASN A 76 8.03 -15.69 -16.51
C ASN A 76 7.36 -14.32 -16.40
N ASP A 77 6.20 -14.10 -17.04
CA ASP A 77 5.52 -12.81 -16.94
C ASP A 77 4.96 -12.61 -15.52
N LEU A 78 4.47 -13.66 -14.86
CA LEU A 78 4.04 -13.59 -13.45
C LEU A 78 5.22 -13.31 -12.50
N TYR A 79 6.33 -14.02 -12.65
CA TYR A 79 7.55 -13.77 -11.88
C TYR A 79 8.02 -12.32 -12.04
N GLU A 80 8.08 -11.83 -13.29
CA GLU A 80 8.46 -10.46 -13.61
C GLU A 80 7.47 -9.44 -13.04
N CYS A 81 6.17 -9.73 -13.08
CA CYS A 81 5.12 -8.89 -12.46
C CYS A 81 5.34 -8.72 -10.95
N ILE A 82 5.72 -9.79 -10.25
CA ILE A 82 6.01 -9.75 -8.81
C ILE A 82 7.28 -8.94 -8.54
N LYS A 83 8.35 -9.14 -9.33
CA LYS A 83 9.59 -8.37 -9.21
C LYS A 83 9.36 -6.87 -9.44
N LEU A 84 8.61 -6.50 -10.48
CA LEU A 84 8.26 -5.11 -10.76
C LEU A 84 7.32 -4.51 -9.70
N SER A 85 6.42 -5.32 -9.13
CA SER A 85 5.63 -4.89 -7.97
C SER A 85 6.54 -4.58 -6.79
N ALA A 86 7.55 -5.42 -6.55
CA ALA A 86 8.54 -5.19 -5.51
C ALA A 86 9.35 -3.91 -5.75
N ASP A 87 9.75 -3.62 -6.98
CA ASP A 87 10.46 -2.40 -7.33
C ASP A 87 9.62 -1.12 -7.12
N LEU A 88 8.29 -1.23 -7.25
CA LEU A 88 7.34 -0.15 -6.98
C LEU A 88 6.93 -0.07 -5.49
N THR A 89 7.23 -1.09 -4.68
CA THR A 89 6.99 -1.07 -3.24
C THR A 89 8.01 -0.17 -2.53
N VAL A 90 7.51 0.68 -1.64
CA VAL A 90 8.31 1.64 -0.86
C VAL A 90 8.08 1.42 0.63
N ARG A 91 9.09 1.73 1.44
CA ARG A 91 8.95 1.80 2.89
C ARG A 91 8.45 3.18 3.26
N VAL A 92 7.36 3.24 4.00
CA VAL A 92 6.80 4.46 4.56
C VAL A 92 7.25 4.57 6.01
N ALA A 93 7.79 5.72 6.39
CA ALA A 93 8.18 6.04 7.76
C ALA A 93 7.47 7.33 8.18
N VAL A 94 6.83 7.32 9.35
CA VAL A 94 6.02 8.43 9.88
C VAL A 94 6.44 8.73 11.30
N GLU A 95 6.83 9.97 11.56
CA GLU A 95 7.38 10.41 12.85
C GLU A 95 6.39 11.22 13.70
N MET A 96 5.15 11.33 13.24
CA MET A 96 4.08 12.08 13.89
C MET A 96 2.81 11.23 13.98
N ILE A 97 2.06 11.43 15.06
CA ILE A 97 0.70 10.91 15.23
C ILE A 97 -0.22 12.12 15.23
N SER A 98 -1.20 12.14 14.32
CA SER A 98 -2.13 13.25 14.25
C SER A 98 -3.11 13.24 15.43
N PRO A 99 -3.38 14.40 16.06
CA PRO A 99 -4.45 14.52 17.06
C PRO A 99 -5.85 14.35 16.44
N ASN A 100 -5.96 14.34 15.10
CA ASN A 100 -7.22 14.22 14.38
C ASN A 100 -7.63 12.77 14.10
N ARG A 101 -6.81 11.78 14.48
CA ARG A 101 -7.19 10.37 14.35
C ARG A 101 -8.55 10.15 15.04
N PRO A 102 -9.49 9.39 14.46
CA PRO A 102 -10.78 9.15 15.09
C PRO A 102 -10.64 8.17 16.25
N LYS A 103 -11.59 8.17 17.18
CA LYS A 103 -11.60 7.18 18.27
C LYS A 103 -11.81 5.75 17.76
N PHE A 104 -12.65 5.61 16.74
CA PHE A 104 -13.07 4.32 16.19
C PHE A 104 -12.99 4.34 14.66
N TRP A 105 -12.88 3.15 14.06
CA TRP A 105 -13.10 3.00 12.61
C TRP A 105 -14.52 3.45 12.24
N PRO A 106 -14.73 4.07 11.06
CA PRO A 106 -16.03 4.55 10.63
C PRO A 106 -17.11 3.48 10.75
N LYS A 107 -18.25 3.83 11.35
CA LYS A 107 -19.42 2.94 11.54
C LYS A 107 -19.15 1.69 12.39
N THR A 108 -18.09 1.69 13.20
CA THR A 108 -17.78 0.59 14.13
C THR A 108 -17.53 1.09 15.55
N ILE A 109 -17.39 0.14 16.49
CA ILE A 109 -16.86 0.39 17.84
C ILE A 109 -15.38 -0.01 17.97
N GLN A 110 -14.74 -0.44 16.88
CA GLN A 110 -13.36 -0.90 16.89
C GLN A 110 -12.43 0.30 17.02
N PRO A 111 -11.49 0.33 17.99
CA PRO A 111 -10.56 1.44 18.15
C PRO A 111 -9.73 1.68 16.89
N TYR A 112 -9.56 2.96 16.53
CA TYR A 112 -8.65 3.31 15.45
C TYR A 112 -7.20 3.27 15.94
N PRO A 113 -6.25 2.74 15.13
CA PRO A 113 -4.85 2.69 15.51
C PRO A 113 -4.31 4.06 15.92
N PHE A 114 -3.63 4.10 17.06
CA PHE A 114 -2.93 5.28 17.61
C PHE A 114 -3.79 6.45 18.09
N TYR A 115 -5.12 6.30 18.23
CA TYR A 115 -5.99 7.40 18.70
C TYR A 115 -5.57 8.02 20.05
N ASN A 116 -5.28 7.20 21.05
CA ASN A 116 -5.01 7.63 22.43
C ASN A 116 -3.51 7.60 22.81
N VAL A 117 -2.62 7.53 21.83
CA VAL A 117 -1.18 7.48 22.10
C VAL A 117 -0.69 8.91 22.31
N SER A 118 -0.40 9.26 23.57
CA SER A 118 0.09 10.58 23.96
C SER A 118 1.57 10.53 24.35
N ASN A 119 2.30 11.60 24.00
CA ASN A 119 3.64 11.98 24.45
C ASN A 119 4.87 11.16 24.00
N THR A 120 4.71 9.98 23.39
CA THR A 120 5.83 9.33 22.69
C THR A 120 5.69 9.55 21.19
N LYS A 121 6.81 9.87 20.51
CA LYS A 121 6.89 9.99 19.04
C LYS A 121 7.55 8.73 18.46
N PRO A 122 7.01 7.51 18.66
CA PRO A 122 7.67 6.34 18.09
C PRO A 122 7.65 6.46 16.57
N LEU A 123 8.77 6.14 15.94
CA LEU A 123 8.84 5.97 14.51
C LEU A 123 7.85 4.87 14.13
N ARG A 124 6.88 5.19 13.28
CA ARG A 124 5.95 4.20 12.72
C ARG A 124 6.36 3.89 11.30
N THR A 125 6.39 2.61 10.97
CA THR A 125 6.71 2.17 9.60
C THR A 125 5.57 1.35 9.01
N GLY A 126 5.44 1.45 7.69
CA GLY A 126 4.49 0.69 6.89
C GLY A 126 5.00 0.51 5.46
N SER A 127 4.15 -0.07 4.62
CA SER A 127 4.44 -0.27 3.19
C SER A 127 3.55 0.61 2.33
N GLY A 128 4.08 1.06 1.21
CA GLY A 128 3.34 1.76 0.17
C GLY A 128 3.72 1.25 -1.21
N ARG A 129 3.00 1.69 -2.23
CA ARG A 129 3.27 1.32 -3.61
C ARG A 129 3.14 2.52 -4.54
N VAL A 130 4.14 2.71 -5.40
CA VAL A 130 4.09 3.69 -6.48
C VAL A 130 3.03 3.25 -7.51
N CYS A 131 1.97 4.04 -7.68
CA CYS A 131 0.83 3.68 -8.54
C CYS A 131 0.74 4.50 -9.83
N TYR A 132 1.35 5.69 -9.86
CA TYR A 132 1.37 6.57 -11.02
C TYR A 132 2.62 7.46 -11.01
N VAL A 133 3.19 7.75 -12.18
CA VAL A 133 4.37 8.59 -12.37
C VAL A 133 4.12 9.49 -13.57
N LYS A 134 4.38 10.78 -13.43
CA LYS A 134 4.21 11.78 -14.49
C LYS A 134 5.38 12.73 -14.51
N LYS A 135 5.93 12.90 -15.70
CA LYS A 135 7.00 13.86 -16.00
C LYS A 135 6.41 15.23 -16.32
N TYR A 136 7.07 16.28 -15.85
CA TYR A 136 6.76 17.67 -16.14
C TYR A 136 7.99 18.39 -16.66
N GLN A 137 7.77 19.32 -17.60
CA GLN A 137 8.78 20.18 -18.18
C GLN A 137 8.21 21.61 -18.32
N ASN A 138 8.95 22.62 -17.86
CA ASN A 138 8.51 24.02 -17.78
C ASN A 138 8.05 24.61 -19.11
N GLU A 139 8.60 24.14 -20.23
CA GLU A 139 8.23 24.59 -21.58
C GLU A 139 6.74 24.37 -21.90
N VAL A 140 6.09 23.42 -21.22
CA VAL A 140 4.69 23.07 -21.45
C VAL A 140 3.75 23.79 -20.47
N ARG A 141 4.24 24.21 -19.29
CA ARG A 141 3.45 24.89 -18.24
C ARG A 141 4.31 25.87 -17.45
N GLN A 142 4.39 27.11 -17.93
CA GLN A 142 5.25 28.17 -17.34
C GLN A 142 4.93 28.48 -15.87
N ASP A 143 3.70 28.21 -15.42
CA ASP A 143 3.26 28.50 -14.05
C ASP A 143 3.60 27.40 -13.04
N LEU A 144 4.02 26.23 -13.51
CA LEU A 144 4.37 25.12 -12.62
C LEU A 144 5.88 25.09 -12.39
N LYS A 145 6.27 25.01 -11.12
CA LYS A 145 7.66 24.78 -10.72
C LYS A 145 7.75 23.49 -9.93
N CYS A 146 8.92 22.84 -9.98
CA CYS A 146 9.19 21.70 -9.13
C CYS A 146 9.07 22.11 -7.64
N TRP A 147 8.19 21.43 -6.90
CA TRP A 147 7.92 21.72 -5.49
C TRP A 147 8.70 20.80 -4.53
N CYS A 148 9.71 20.08 -5.02
CA CYS A 148 10.61 19.33 -4.15
C CYS A 148 11.41 20.30 -3.25
N ARG A 149 11.90 19.79 -2.12
CA ARG A 149 12.62 20.62 -1.12
C ARG A 149 13.80 21.39 -1.71
N LYS A 150 14.56 20.77 -2.62
CA LYS A 150 15.69 21.39 -3.31
C LYS A 150 15.27 22.55 -4.21
N CYS A 151 14.14 22.43 -4.91
CA CYS A 151 13.69 23.43 -5.88
C CYS A 151 12.87 24.55 -5.23
N LEU A 152 12.15 24.26 -4.14
CA LEU A 152 11.28 25.24 -3.48
C LEU A 152 12.04 26.46 -2.94
N HIS A 153 13.30 26.26 -2.55
CA HIS A 153 14.17 27.29 -1.98
C HIS A 153 15.34 27.68 -2.90
N SER A 154 15.30 27.26 -4.16
CA SER A 154 16.36 27.54 -5.13
C SER A 154 15.96 28.69 -6.05
N ASP A 155 16.89 29.60 -6.33
CA ASP A 155 16.73 30.64 -7.36
C ASP A 155 16.75 30.05 -8.77
N SER A 156 17.28 28.83 -8.92
CA SER A 156 17.30 28.05 -10.15
C SER A 156 16.59 26.70 -9.93
N PRO A 157 15.25 26.68 -9.82
CA PRO A 157 14.49 25.44 -9.69
C PRO A 157 14.65 24.60 -10.96
N SER A 158 14.58 23.27 -10.82
CA SER A 158 14.67 22.38 -11.98
C SER A 158 13.51 22.62 -12.95
N ASN A 159 13.84 22.77 -14.24
CA ASN A 159 12.87 22.88 -15.33
C ASN A 159 12.20 21.54 -15.68
N GLU A 160 12.69 20.45 -15.10
CA GLU A 160 12.21 19.09 -15.34
C GLU A 160 12.07 18.37 -13.99
N TRP A 161 10.90 17.76 -13.75
CA TRP A 161 10.65 16.99 -12.53
C TRP A 161 9.61 15.90 -12.77
N TRP A 162 9.48 15.01 -11.81
CA TRP A 162 8.50 13.94 -11.79
C TRP A 162 7.63 14.08 -10.56
N GLU A 163 6.33 14.02 -10.77
CA GLU A 163 5.39 13.74 -9.70
C GLU A 163 5.02 12.27 -9.76
N PHE A 164 4.92 11.63 -8.61
CA PHE A 164 4.47 10.26 -8.52
C PHE A 164 3.61 10.07 -7.28
N TYR A 165 2.79 9.04 -7.30
CA TYR A 165 1.80 8.79 -6.27
C TYR A 165 2.10 7.48 -5.57
N VAL A 166 2.07 7.50 -4.24
CA VAL A 166 2.22 6.32 -3.41
C VAL A 166 0.91 6.05 -2.71
N THR A 167 0.34 4.87 -2.94
CA THR A 167 -0.79 4.37 -2.17
C THR A 167 -0.29 3.61 -0.95
N THR A 168 -0.89 3.87 0.21
CA THR A 168 -0.66 3.17 1.48
C THR A 168 -1.98 3.13 2.26
N ALA A 169 -1.94 2.68 3.51
CA ALA A 169 -3.11 2.61 4.36
C ALA A 169 -3.30 3.87 5.23
N THR A 170 -4.55 4.23 5.55
CA THR A 170 -4.84 5.39 6.42
C THR A 170 -4.36 5.16 7.84
N HIS A 171 -4.33 3.91 8.30
CA HIS A 171 -3.75 3.63 9.61
C HIS A 171 -2.24 3.90 9.65
N VAL A 172 -1.54 3.81 8.51
CA VAL A 172 -0.11 4.17 8.38
C VAL A 172 0.05 5.69 8.35
N VAL A 173 -0.57 6.37 7.38
CA VAL A 173 -0.57 7.85 7.27
C VAL A 173 -2.02 8.33 7.29
N PHE A 174 -2.37 9.14 8.27
CA PHE A 174 -3.76 9.52 8.49
C PHE A 174 -4.21 10.79 7.75
N ASP A 175 -3.43 11.88 7.84
CA ASP A 175 -3.80 13.20 7.33
C ASP A 175 -2.57 14.01 6.88
N ASP A 176 -2.76 15.32 6.65
CA ASP A 176 -1.69 16.24 6.24
C ASP A 176 -0.67 16.52 7.34
N ILE A 177 -1.05 16.39 8.62
CA ILE A 177 -0.14 16.55 9.76
C ILE A 177 0.87 15.41 9.73
N GLU A 178 0.39 14.17 9.58
CA GLU A 178 1.27 13.01 9.46
C GLU A 178 2.07 13.03 8.15
N ALA A 179 1.43 13.34 7.01
CA ALA A 179 2.11 13.38 5.73
C ALA A 179 3.31 14.34 5.71
N ARG A 180 3.24 15.48 6.41
CA ARG A 180 4.37 16.42 6.55
C ARG A 180 5.58 15.85 7.30
N HIS A 181 5.39 14.78 8.06
CA HIS A 181 6.41 14.07 8.83
C HIS A 181 6.63 12.65 8.30
N THR A 182 6.29 12.43 7.03
CA THR A 182 6.45 11.15 6.36
C THR A 182 7.65 11.18 5.43
N THR A 183 8.49 10.15 5.51
CA THR A 183 9.55 9.88 4.54
C THR A 183 9.30 8.56 3.82
N LEU A 184 9.75 8.49 2.57
CA LEU A 184 9.65 7.30 1.72
C LEU A 184 11.05 6.80 1.39
N ARG A 185 11.35 5.54 1.71
CA ARG A 185 12.58 4.87 1.26
C ARG A 185 12.27 3.95 0.08
N LEU A 186 12.85 4.27 -1.08
CA LEU A 186 12.68 3.50 -2.30
C LEU A 186 13.79 2.45 -2.46
N PHE A 187 13.49 1.36 -3.17
CA PHE A 187 14.46 0.30 -3.52
C PHE A 187 15.20 -0.34 -2.32
N TYR A 188 14.55 -0.42 -1.16
CA TYR A 188 15.12 -1.02 0.05
C TYR A 188 14.93 -2.55 0.06
N ASP A 189 15.65 -3.25 -0.82
CA ASP A 189 15.60 -4.71 -0.97
C ASP A 189 16.42 -5.46 0.09
N ARG A 190 17.51 -4.85 0.57
CA ARG A 190 18.45 -5.42 1.53
C ARG A 190 18.91 -4.35 2.52
N ASN A 191 19.47 -4.76 3.67
CA ASN A 191 19.99 -3.84 4.68
C ASN A 191 21.07 -2.88 4.14
N ASP A 192 21.88 -3.35 3.18
CA ASP A 192 22.94 -2.60 2.50
C ASP A 192 22.48 -1.87 1.22
N SER A 193 21.18 -1.89 0.90
CA SER A 193 20.67 -1.16 -0.27
C SER A 193 20.94 0.33 -0.14
N PRO A 194 21.31 1.01 -1.26
CA PRO A 194 21.49 2.46 -1.28
C PRO A 194 20.31 3.20 -0.65
N VAL A 195 20.62 4.20 0.17
CA VAL A 195 19.60 5.02 0.83
C VAL A 195 19.07 6.05 -0.16
N LEU A 196 17.85 5.83 -0.63
CA LEU A 196 17.16 6.75 -1.52
C LEU A 196 15.85 7.20 -0.85
N ILE A 197 15.83 8.45 -0.40
CA ILE A 197 14.73 9.02 0.38
C ILE A 197 14.01 10.11 -0.40
N VAL A 198 12.68 10.09 -0.32
CA VAL A 198 11.81 11.20 -0.69
C VAL A 198 11.11 11.69 0.57
N ASP A 199 11.40 12.94 0.96
CA ASP A 199 10.96 13.57 2.22
C ASP A 199 9.95 14.69 2.01
N LYS A 200 9.66 15.04 0.74
CA LYS A 200 8.65 16.04 0.38
C LYS A 200 7.46 15.36 -0.26
N VAL A 201 6.41 15.16 0.54
CA VAL A 201 5.13 14.59 0.13
C VAL A 201 3.98 15.52 0.52
N SER A 202 2.82 15.33 -0.11
CA SER A 202 1.56 15.96 0.27
C SER A 202 0.42 14.98 0.15
N VAL A 203 -0.71 15.27 0.78
CA VAL A 203 -1.93 14.47 0.64
C VAL A 203 -2.53 14.70 -0.74
N ASP A 204 -2.97 13.63 -1.38
CA ASP A 204 -3.75 13.68 -2.62
C ASP A 204 -5.17 13.12 -2.44
N TYR A 205 -5.30 12.02 -1.68
CA TYR A 205 -6.57 11.36 -1.44
C TYR A 205 -6.54 10.61 -0.11
N VAL A 206 -7.66 10.66 0.62
CA VAL A 206 -7.86 9.97 1.90
C VAL A 206 -9.24 9.34 1.91
N ASN A 207 -9.32 8.06 2.29
CA ASN A 207 -10.58 7.39 2.55
C ASN A 207 -10.40 6.38 3.69
N ILE A 208 -10.88 6.78 4.87
CA ILE A 208 -10.73 6.01 6.12
C ILE A 208 -11.58 4.73 6.08
N GLU A 209 -12.74 4.75 5.42
CA GLU A 209 -13.64 3.59 5.36
C GLU A 209 -13.02 2.41 4.60
N TYR A 210 -12.25 2.69 3.56
CA TYR A 210 -11.49 1.67 2.80
C TYR A 210 -10.03 1.58 3.21
N ASP A 211 -9.66 2.23 4.31
CA ASP A 211 -8.29 2.32 4.79
C ASP A 211 -7.28 2.68 3.67
N SER A 212 -7.67 3.60 2.79
CA SER A 212 -6.91 3.95 1.59
C SER A 212 -6.38 5.37 1.66
N PHE A 213 -5.07 5.51 1.52
CA PHE A 213 -4.38 6.80 1.51
C PHE A 213 -3.49 6.94 0.28
N ARG A 214 -3.47 8.13 -0.34
CA ARG A 214 -2.58 8.43 -1.46
C ARG A 214 -1.75 9.68 -1.18
N LEU A 215 -0.44 9.50 -1.21
CA LEU A 215 0.55 10.56 -1.14
C LEU A 215 0.91 11.02 -2.56
N LYS A 216 0.91 12.33 -2.78
CA LYS A 216 1.59 12.95 -3.90
C LYS A 216 3.04 13.20 -3.51
N CYS A 217 3.96 12.80 -4.37
CA CYS A 217 5.40 12.86 -4.15
C CYS A 217 6.08 13.56 -5.32
N VAL A 218 7.29 14.07 -5.11
CA VAL A 218 8.04 14.80 -6.14
C VAL A 218 9.53 14.48 -6.10
N THR A 219 10.15 14.44 -7.28
CA THR A 219 11.62 14.44 -7.43
C THR A 219 12.03 15.25 -8.66
N CYS A 220 13.15 15.96 -8.56
CA CYS A 220 13.84 16.55 -9.72
C CYS A 220 15.08 15.74 -10.15
N ASP A 221 15.36 14.62 -9.47
CA ASP A 221 16.43 13.70 -9.86
C ASP A 221 15.98 12.92 -11.11
N LYS A 222 16.66 13.19 -12.23
CA LYS A 222 16.33 12.58 -13.52
C LYS A 222 16.52 11.07 -13.52
N THR A 223 17.54 10.57 -12.83
CA THR A 223 17.83 9.14 -12.75
C THR A 223 16.69 8.43 -12.02
N LEU A 224 16.27 8.97 -10.87
CA LEU A 224 15.15 8.42 -10.11
C LEU A 224 13.83 8.51 -10.88
N GLY A 225 13.51 9.69 -11.41
CA GLY A 225 12.24 9.96 -12.08
C GLY A 225 12.05 9.09 -13.32
N ASN A 226 13.07 8.97 -14.17
CA ASN A 226 13.03 8.09 -15.33
C ASN A 226 12.94 6.62 -14.92
N LYS A 227 13.74 6.18 -13.94
CA LYS A 227 13.69 4.80 -13.43
C LYS A 227 12.28 4.41 -12.97
N LEU A 228 11.61 5.26 -12.18
CA LEU A 228 10.23 4.99 -11.73
C LEU A 228 9.23 4.93 -12.88
N MET A 229 9.37 5.83 -13.86
CA MET A 229 8.50 5.87 -15.04
C MET A 229 8.68 4.60 -15.89
N ASP A 230 9.92 4.16 -16.10
CA ASP A 230 10.26 2.95 -16.86
C ASP A 230 9.73 1.69 -16.17
N ILE A 231 9.97 1.55 -14.86
CA ILE A 231 9.44 0.43 -14.07
C ILE A 231 7.90 0.42 -14.13
N ARG A 232 7.25 1.58 -13.99
CA ARG A 232 5.78 1.67 -14.02
C ARG A 232 5.21 1.27 -15.37
N LYS A 233 5.81 1.75 -16.47
CA LYS A 233 5.42 1.40 -17.84
C LYS A 233 5.61 -0.10 -18.08
N HIS A 234 6.76 -0.64 -17.68
CA HIS A 234 7.05 -2.06 -17.84
C HIS A 234 6.06 -2.92 -17.04
N TYR A 235 5.79 -2.53 -15.79
CA TYR A 235 4.80 -3.20 -14.96
C TYR A 235 3.40 -3.22 -15.60
N GLN A 236 2.95 -2.14 -16.24
CA GLN A 236 1.66 -2.13 -16.95
C GLN A 236 1.62 -3.14 -18.09
N ASN A 237 2.70 -3.22 -18.87
CA ASN A 237 2.80 -4.14 -19.99
C ASN A 237 2.79 -5.60 -19.52
N VAL A 238 3.59 -5.93 -18.50
CA VAL A 238 3.67 -7.28 -17.95
C VAL A 238 2.36 -7.67 -17.26
N LEU A 239 1.77 -6.78 -16.47
CA LEU A 239 0.49 -7.03 -15.81
C LEU A 239 -0.62 -7.33 -16.82
N LYS A 240 -0.65 -6.59 -17.95
CA LYS A 240 -1.58 -6.86 -19.04
C LYS A 240 -1.42 -8.29 -19.60
N LYS A 241 -0.19 -8.74 -19.85
CA LYS A 241 0.07 -10.12 -20.30
C LYS A 241 -0.39 -11.16 -19.29
N VAL A 242 -0.12 -10.93 -17.99
CA VAL A 242 -0.56 -11.85 -16.91
C VAL A 242 -2.09 -11.95 -16.91
N PHE A 243 -2.81 -10.83 -16.96
CA PHE A 243 -4.27 -10.84 -17.02
C PHE A 243 -4.81 -11.53 -18.27
N GLU A 244 -4.22 -11.29 -19.44
CA GLU A 244 -4.60 -11.95 -20.69
C GLU A 244 -4.40 -13.47 -20.62
N LYS A 245 -3.38 -13.96 -19.92
CA LYS A 245 -3.21 -15.41 -19.69
C LYS A 245 -4.25 -15.95 -18.70
N ASP A 246 -4.40 -15.31 -17.55
CA ASP A 246 -5.19 -15.84 -16.44
C ASP A 246 -6.71 -15.79 -16.74
N PHE A 247 -7.20 -14.75 -17.41
CA PHE A 247 -8.62 -14.57 -17.70
C PHE A 247 -9.20 -15.67 -18.61
N PHE A 248 -8.38 -16.25 -19.50
CA PHE A 248 -8.85 -17.25 -20.47
C PHE A 248 -8.46 -18.69 -20.14
N SER A 249 -7.48 -18.94 -19.26
CA SER A 249 -6.84 -20.27 -19.19
C SER A 249 -6.83 -20.99 -17.84
N ARG A 250 -7.16 -20.36 -16.70
CA ARG A 250 -6.95 -20.97 -15.38
C ARG A 250 -8.21 -21.07 -14.51
N PRO A 251 -9.04 -22.11 -14.69
CA PRO A 251 -10.28 -22.25 -13.93
C PRO A 251 -10.12 -22.77 -12.48
N LYS A 252 -8.91 -22.98 -11.94
CA LYS A 252 -8.78 -23.73 -10.66
C LYS A 252 -7.79 -23.21 -9.60
N GLN A 253 -6.89 -22.28 -9.89
CA GLN A 253 -5.92 -21.80 -8.90
C GLN A 253 -5.70 -20.30 -9.02
N LYS A 254 -6.19 -19.54 -8.05
CA LYS A 254 -5.91 -18.12 -7.89
C LYS A 254 -4.64 -17.97 -7.05
N LEU A 255 -3.74 -17.09 -7.49
CA LEU A 255 -2.54 -16.74 -6.74
C LEU A 255 -2.71 -15.34 -6.15
N ASN A 256 -2.46 -15.22 -4.86
CA ASN A 256 -2.19 -13.94 -4.22
C ASN A 256 -0.70 -13.82 -3.95
N PHE A 257 -0.17 -12.61 -4.01
CA PHE A 257 1.16 -12.35 -3.51
C PHE A 257 1.19 -11.01 -2.77
N ILE A 258 2.05 -10.95 -1.75
CA ILE A 258 2.30 -9.72 -0.99
C ILE A 258 3.75 -9.32 -1.24
N VAL A 259 3.97 -8.02 -1.40
CA VAL A 259 5.30 -7.42 -1.30
C VAL A 259 5.24 -6.26 -0.32
N SER A 260 6.01 -6.36 0.75
CA SER A 260 5.96 -5.38 1.84
C SER A 260 7.34 -5.18 2.45
N HIS A 261 7.41 -4.23 3.37
CA HIS A 261 8.49 -4.03 4.34
C HIS A 261 8.01 -4.52 5.72
N PRO A 262 8.02 -5.84 6.00
CA PRO A 262 7.59 -6.34 7.31
C PRO A 262 8.41 -5.66 8.40
N HIS A 263 7.72 -5.11 9.39
CA HIS A 263 8.35 -4.40 10.50
C HIS A 263 9.28 -3.25 10.07
N GLY A 264 9.04 -2.63 8.90
CA GLY A 264 9.90 -1.56 8.37
C GLY A 264 11.29 -2.01 7.90
N CYS A 265 11.51 -3.32 7.79
CA CYS A 265 12.79 -3.89 7.37
C CYS A 265 12.89 -4.05 5.85
N SER A 266 13.97 -4.70 5.37
CA SER A 266 14.20 -4.97 3.95
C SER A 266 13.04 -5.73 3.31
N LYS A 267 12.71 -5.40 2.04
CA LYS A 267 11.52 -5.95 1.35
C LYS A 267 11.49 -7.48 1.35
N GLN A 268 10.29 -7.99 1.59
CA GLN A 268 9.98 -9.41 1.50
C GLN A 268 8.82 -9.62 0.53
N THR A 269 8.73 -10.81 -0.04
CA THR A 269 7.57 -11.26 -0.79
C THR A 269 7.10 -12.63 -0.35
N ILE A 270 5.80 -12.89 -0.50
CA ILE A 270 5.19 -14.19 -0.28
C ILE A 270 4.16 -14.45 -1.38
N PRO A 271 4.39 -15.41 -2.28
CA PRO A 271 3.36 -15.95 -3.15
C PRO A 271 2.57 -17.04 -2.42
N ALA A 272 1.25 -16.96 -2.42
CA ALA A 272 0.36 -17.91 -1.77
C ALA A 272 -0.83 -18.26 -2.69
N LEU A 273 -1.13 -19.55 -2.81
CA LEU A 273 -2.35 -20.01 -3.47
C LEU A 273 -3.55 -19.68 -2.59
N ILE A 274 -4.62 -19.18 -3.19
CA ILE A 274 -5.90 -19.00 -2.49
C ILE A 274 -6.53 -20.40 -2.32
N PRO A 275 -6.86 -20.82 -1.09
CA PRO A 275 -7.59 -22.06 -0.88
C PRO A 275 -8.94 -22.01 -1.61
N PRO A 276 -9.39 -23.12 -2.23
CA PRO A 276 -10.67 -23.16 -2.96
C PRO A 276 -11.89 -22.87 -2.06
N GLU A 277 -11.73 -22.90 -0.74
CA GLU A 277 -12.78 -22.60 0.24
C GLU A 277 -13.08 -21.10 0.38
N CYS A 278 -12.19 -20.22 -0.10
CA CYS A 278 -12.37 -18.76 -0.09
C CYS A 278 -13.10 -18.21 -1.34
N ASP A 279 -13.52 -19.08 -2.27
CA ASP A 279 -14.23 -18.71 -3.51
C ASP A 279 -15.77 -18.72 -3.36
N LYS A 280 -16.29 -18.68 -2.13
CA LYS A 280 -17.73 -18.70 -1.83
C LYS A 280 -18.31 -17.29 -1.68
#